data_AF-A0A6G8DG49-F1
#
_entry.id   AF-A0A6G8DG49-F1
#
_cell.length_a   1.000
_cell.length_b   1.000
_cell.length_c   1.000
_cell.angle_alpha   90.00
_cell.angle_beta   90.00
_cell.angle_gamma   90.00
#
_symmetry.space_group_name_H-M   'P 1'
#
loop_
_entity.id
_entity.type
_entity.pdbx_description
1 polymer ?
#
loop_
_entity_poly.entity_id
_entity_poly.type
_entity_poly.pdbx_seq_one_letter_code
_entity_poly.pdbx_strand_id
1 'polypeptide(L)'
;MSTSSYQVIFTGVLRRGVSRREGISQLAQRLGLDFDQIKRLLAAARPVVKRCSEQSEGERLVHAFWQAGWQTELMCNGQLLFDGDSRYSPSAEAGVAEVKTKALFSEDRGCSVQVPESWQSFKDLNRSAVIQSGSLEENQFLVVLSQQREDLPAASTIGAYCGAQLKQCADRLSDSSILIPATPLEEGIFCGYFGEITAKIDAVPVQYLVVCFECGTQIYTLFLWCEEQDYRCRKQNFERIAFSFRAEAVPVPTGVDRDCAARQGMLSIA
;
A
#
# COMPACT_ATOMS: atom_id res chain seq x y z
N MET A 1 8.11 -0.90 -29.03
CA MET A 1 8.10 -1.61 -27.74
C MET A 1 9.18 -1.00 -26.87
N SER A 2 8.80 -0.16 -25.92
CA SER A 2 9.74 0.46 -25.00
C SER A 2 10.00 -0.53 -23.88
N THR A 3 11.12 -1.25 -23.93
CA THR A 3 11.57 -2.10 -22.83
C THR A 3 11.87 -1.22 -21.62
N SER A 4 11.05 -1.33 -20.57
CA SER A 4 11.30 -0.68 -19.28
C SER A 4 12.72 -1.03 -18.81
N SER A 5 13.57 -0.02 -18.66
CA SER A 5 14.97 -0.20 -18.25
C SER A 5 15.10 0.16 -16.77
N TYR A 6 15.23 -0.85 -15.92
CA TYR A 6 15.52 -0.65 -14.50
C TYR A 6 17.00 -0.29 -14.32
N GLN A 7 17.30 0.64 -13.41
CA GLN A 7 18.65 1.10 -13.14
C GLN A 7 18.91 1.14 -11.64
N VAL A 8 19.94 0.46 -11.17
CA VAL A 8 20.41 0.58 -9.79
C VAL A 8 21.49 1.65 -9.73
N ILE A 9 21.22 2.72 -9.00
CA ILE A 9 22.08 3.88 -8.83
C ILE A 9 22.72 3.83 -7.45
N PHE A 10 24.04 3.98 -7.38
CA PHE A 10 24.74 4.12 -6.11
C PHE A 10 24.79 5.57 -5.69
N THR A 11 24.34 5.88 -4.48
CA THR A 11 24.23 7.27 -3.99
C THR A 11 25.49 7.75 -3.29
N GLY A 12 26.40 6.83 -2.91
CA GLY A 12 27.57 7.16 -2.11
C GLY A 12 27.26 7.48 -0.64
N VAL A 13 26.00 7.38 -0.22
CA VAL A 13 25.57 7.63 1.15
C VAL A 13 25.67 6.35 1.98
N LEU A 14 26.27 6.45 3.17
CA LEU A 14 26.37 5.36 4.12
C LEU A 14 25.09 5.23 4.94
N ARG A 15 24.71 3.99 5.26
CA ARG A 15 23.65 3.71 6.21
C ARG A 15 24.01 4.27 7.58
N ARG A 16 23.03 4.84 8.28
CA ARG A 16 23.21 5.35 9.65
C ARG A 16 23.83 4.29 10.56
N GLY A 17 24.87 4.69 11.29
CA GLY A 17 25.60 3.80 12.21
C GLY A 17 26.67 2.92 11.57
N VAL A 18 26.84 2.95 10.24
CA VAL A 18 27.91 2.23 9.55
C VAL A 18 29.10 3.16 9.32
N SER A 19 30.30 2.73 9.72
CA SER A 19 31.51 3.50 9.45
C SER A 19 31.93 3.36 7.99
N ARG A 20 32.59 4.37 7.41
CA ARG A 20 33.08 4.30 6.01
C ARG A 20 34.01 3.12 5.77
N ARG A 21 34.88 2.81 6.73
CA ARG A 21 35.81 1.67 6.65
C ARG A 21 35.06 0.34 6.63
N GLU A 22 34.05 0.21 7.48
CA GLU A 22 33.17 -0.97 7.52
C GLU A 22 32.37 -1.12 6.22
N GLY A 23 31.75 -0.05 5.73
CA GLY A 23 31.02 -0.07 4.46
C GLY A 23 31.91 -0.48 3.28
N ILE A 24 33.13 0.05 3.18
CA ILE A 24 34.10 -0.34 2.14
C ILE A 24 34.46 -1.83 2.26
N SER A 25 34.72 -2.30 3.49
CA SER A 25 35.01 -3.72 3.74
C SER A 25 33.86 -4.62 3.31
N GLN A 26 32.61 -4.20 3.54
CA GLN A 26 31.43 -4.97 3.17
C GLN A 26 31.15 -4.97 1.65
N LEU A 27 31.48 -3.90 0.92
CA LEU A 27 31.43 -3.90 -0.55
C LEU A 27 32.36 -4.96 -1.13
N ALA A 28 33.58 -5.08 -0.59
CA ALA A 28 34.53 -6.10 -1.05
C ALA A 28 34.06 -7.51 -0.69
N GLN A 29 33.60 -7.72 0.54
CA GLN A 29 33.26 -9.06 1.05
C GLN A 29 31.93 -9.60 0.51
N ARG A 30 30.89 -8.75 0.39
CA ARG A 30 29.53 -9.19 0.03
C ARG A 30 29.23 -9.07 -1.45
N LEU A 31 29.71 -8.00 -2.08
CA LEU A 31 29.47 -7.72 -3.50
C LEU A 31 30.66 -8.14 -4.37
N GLY A 32 31.74 -8.62 -3.77
CA GLY A 32 32.92 -9.10 -4.49
C GLY A 32 33.66 -7.99 -5.25
N LEU A 33 33.51 -6.73 -4.83
CA LEU A 33 34.12 -5.60 -5.52
C LEU A 33 35.60 -5.46 -5.15
N ASP A 34 36.46 -5.30 -6.16
CA ASP A 34 37.88 -5.01 -5.94
C ASP A 34 38.12 -3.54 -5.55
N PHE A 35 39.35 -3.23 -5.14
CA PHE A 35 39.72 -1.89 -4.70
C PHE A 35 39.50 -0.80 -5.77
N ASP A 36 39.80 -1.10 -7.03
CA ASP A 36 39.67 -0.14 -8.13
C ASP A 36 38.20 0.07 -8.54
N GLN A 37 37.38 -0.96 -8.46
CA GLN A 37 35.92 -0.90 -8.61
C GLN A 37 35.30 -0.06 -7.49
N ILE A 38 35.66 -0.31 -6.23
CA ILE A 38 35.16 0.48 -5.08
C ILE A 38 35.61 1.93 -5.21
N LYS A 39 36.87 2.19 -5.57
CA LYS A 39 37.39 3.55 -5.76
C LYS A 39 36.62 4.29 -6.85
N ARG A 40 36.34 3.65 -8.00
CA ARG A 40 35.52 4.24 -9.08
C ARG A 40 34.08 4.49 -8.62
N LEU A 41 33.49 3.53 -7.92
CA LEU A 41 32.13 3.62 -7.41
C LEU A 41 31.95 4.79 -6.44
N LEU A 42 32.92 5.01 -5.55
CA LEU A 42 32.91 6.09 -4.56
C LEU A 42 33.33 7.46 -5.11
N ALA A 43 34.06 7.50 -6.22
CA ALA A 43 34.49 8.75 -6.85
C ALA A 43 33.41 9.34 -7.77
N ALA A 44 32.53 8.51 -8.32
CA ALA A 44 31.41 8.96 -9.13
C ALA A 44 30.25 9.42 -8.23
N ALA A 45 29.62 10.54 -8.60
CA ALA A 45 28.57 11.15 -7.77
C ALA A 45 27.32 10.25 -7.64
N ARG A 46 26.85 9.67 -8.76
CA ARG A 46 25.68 8.78 -8.82
C ARG A 46 25.81 7.77 -9.97
N PRO A 47 26.77 6.84 -9.93
CA PRO A 47 26.95 5.89 -11.02
C PRO A 47 25.78 4.90 -11.09
N VAL A 48 25.34 4.59 -12.31
CA VAL A 48 24.47 3.44 -12.56
C VAL A 48 25.33 2.19 -12.41
N VAL A 49 25.10 1.43 -11.35
CA VAL A 49 25.83 0.19 -11.03
C VAL A 49 25.40 -0.93 -11.97
N LYS A 50 24.09 -1.01 -12.25
CA LYS A 50 23.54 -2.06 -13.11
C LYS A 50 22.26 -1.61 -13.77
N ARG A 51 22.10 -2.00 -15.04
CA ARG A 51 20.81 -1.96 -15.73
C ARG A 51 20.21 -3.35 -15.72
N CYS A 52 18.97 -3.46 -15.29
CA CYS A 52 18.26 -4.72 -15.14
C CYS A 52 17.09 -4.76 -16.12
N SER A 53 16.82 -5.94 -16.68
CA SER A 53 15.60 -6.21 -17.45
C SER A 53 14.41 -6.50 -16.54
N GLU A 54 14.67 -6.92 -15.30
CA GLU A 54 13.66 -7.26 -14.31
C GLU A 54 13.85 -6.47 -13.01
N GLN A 55 12.75 -5.98 -12.43
CA GLN A 55 12.77 -5.25 -11.15
C GLN A 55 13.32 -6.09 -10.00
N SER A 56 13.01 -7.39 -9.96
CA SER A 56 13.44 -8.32 -8.90
C SER A 56 14.97 -8.44 -8.80
N GLU A 57 15.67 -8.31 -9.93
CA GLU A 57 17.12 -8.27 -9.98
C GLU A 57 17.65 -6.96 -9.40
N GLY A 58 17.03 -5.84 -9.76
CA GLY A 58 17.37 -4.52 -9.24
C GLY A 58 17.18 -4.41 -7.72
N GLU A 59 16.05 -4.90 -7.21
CA GLU A 59 15.76 -4.91 -5.77
C GLU A 59 16.74 -5.79 -4.99
N ARG A 60 17.07 -6.99 -5.48
CA ARG A 60 18.09 -7.85 -4.87
C ARG A 60 19.42 -7.13 -4.76
N LEU A 61 19.80 -6.39 -5.80
CA LEU A 61 21.04 -5.62 -5.80
C LEU A 61 20.98 -4.46 -4.81
N VAL A 62 19.89 -3.70 -4.76
CA VAL A 62 19.70 -2.64 -3.75
C VAL A 62 19.76 -3.21 -2.33
N HIS A 63 19.12 -4.35 -2.09
CA HIS A 63 19.17 -5.04 -0.81
C HIS A 63 20.60 -5.47 -0.44
N ALA A 64 21.37 -5.95 -1.41
CA ALA A 64 22.77 -6.35 -1.20
C ALA A 64 23.65 -5.14 -0.83
N PHE A 65 23.45 -3.98 -1.46
CA PHE A 65 24.14 -2.74 -1.09
C PHE A 65 23.72 -2.23 0.28
N TRP A 66 22.42 -2.25 0.60
CA TRP A 66 21.92 -1.88 1.91
C TRP A 66 22.53 -2.75 3.02
N GLN A 67 22.60 -4.06 2.77
CA GLN A 67 23.25 -5.03 3.61
C GLN A 67 24.77 -4.80 3.72
N ALA A 68 25.40 -4.21 2.71
CA ALA A 68 26.78 -3.76 2.75
C ALA A 68 26.96 -2.37 3.40
N GLY A 69 25.88 -1.76 3.89
CA GLY A 69 25.90 -0.49 4.59
C GLY A 69 25.85 0.74 3.69
N TRP A 70 25.46 0.59 2.43
CA TRP A 70 25.36 1.68 1.46
C TRP A 70 23.95 1.85 0.94
N GLN A 71 23.55 3.09 0.71
CA GLN A 71 22.30 3.42 0.04
C GLN A 71 22.46 3.29 -1.47
N THR A 72 21.43 2.72 -2.09
CA THR A 72 21.32 2.57 -3.53
C THR A 72 19.87 2.66 -3.91
N GLU A 73 19.60 3.23 -5.08
CA GLU A 73 18.27 3.51 -5.56
C GLU A 73 17.98 2.65 -6.79
N LEU A 74 16.84 1.99 -6.82
CA LEU A 74 16.29 1.37 -8.00
C LEU A 74 15.40 2.38 -8.71
N MET A 75 15.75 2.73 -9.94
CA MET A 75 15.00 3.64 -10.78
C MET A 75 14.37 2.87 -11.94
N CYS A 76 13.17 3.26 -12.37
CA CYS A 76 12.56 2.85 -13.63
C CYS A 76 12.04 4.08 -14.35
N ASN A 77 12.45 4.28 -15.61
CA ASN A 77 12.02 5.42 -16.44
C ASN A 77 12.16 6.80 -15.74
N GLY A 78 13.17 6.95 -14.87
CA GLY A 78 13.41 8.19 -14.12
C GLY A 78 12.65 8.32 -12.80
N GLN A 79 11.82 7.34 -12.42
CA GLN A 79 11.12 7.29 -11.14
C GLN A 79 11.85 6.35 -10.16
N LEU A 80 11.97 6.79 -8.91
CA LEU A 80 12.52 5.98 -7.81
C LEU A 80 11.49 4.93 -7.39
N LEU A 81 11.91 3.66 -7.42
CA LEU A 81 11.10 2.51 -7.03
C LEU A 81 11.47 1.97 -5.64
N PHE A 82 12.74 2.02 -5.25
CA PHE A 82 13.25 1.40 -4.01
C PHE A 82 14.61 1.98 -3.62
N ASP A 83 14.88 2.28 -2.35
CA ASP A 83 16.17 2.85 -1.89
C ASP A 83 16.88 2.01 -0.80
N GLY A 84 16.33 0.85 -0.45
CA GLY A 84 16.90 -0.09 0.51
C GLY A 84 16.61 0.22 1.98
N ASP A 85 16.12 1.41 2.35
CA ASP A 85 15.61 1.69 3.69
C ASP A 85 14.12 1.37 3.68
N SER A 86 13.72 0.16 4.08
CA SER A 86 12.31 -0.13 4.41
C SER A 86 11.87 0.58 5.70
N ARG A 87 12.13 1.88 5.77
CA ARG A 87 11.36 2.86 6.51
C ARG A 87 11.04 3.98 5.55
N TYR A 88 9.87 3.90 4.94
CA TYR A 88 9.21 5.12 4.50
C TYR A 88 8.80 5.90 5.76
N SER A 89 9.74 6.63 6.37
CA SER A 89 9.42 7.73 7.28
C SER A 89 9.26 8.98 6.43
N PRO A 90 8.07 9.61 6.39
CA PRO A 90 7.89 10.90 5.76
C PRO A 90 8.50 11.98 6.66
N SER A 91 9.83 12.03 6.75
CA SER A 91 10.54 13.19 7.31
C SER A 91 12.02 13.15 6.94
N ALA A 92 12.37 13.80 5.83
CA ALA A 92 13.59 14.60 5.61
C ALA A 92 13.96 14.60 4.12
N GLU A 93 13.41 15.61 3.43
CA GLU A 93 14.07 16.41 2.38
C GLU A 93 15.14 15.74 1.50
N ALA A 94 14.69 15.26 0.34
CA ALA A 94 15.41 15.42 -0.93
C ALA A 94 14.42 15.34 -2.11
N GLY A 95 13.72 16.45 -2.38
CA GLY A 95 13.30 16.83 -3.74
C GLY A 95 12.43 15.88 -4.57
N VAL A 96 11.71 14.93 -3.99
CA VAL A 96 10.56 14.33 -4.67
C VAL A 96 9.44 15.35 -4.54
N ALA A 97 9.00 15.92 -5.66
CA ALA A 97 7.87 16.85 -5.67
C ALA A 97 6.75 16.28 -4.79
N GLU A 98 6.43 17.00 -3.71
CA GLU A 98 5.38 16.63 -2.78
C GLU A 98 4.12 16.44 -3.62
N VAL A 99 3.65 15.19 -3.73
CA VAL A 99 2.45 14.89 -4.51
C VAL A 99 1.32 15.56 -3.75
N LYS A 100 0.92 16.73 -4.23
CA LYS A 100 -0.18 17.47 -3.64
C LYS A 100 -1.39 16.57 -3.57
N THR A 101 -1.99 16.48 -2.39
CA THR A 101 -3.18 15.66 -2.15
C THR A 101 -4.38 16.56 -1.91
N LYS A 102 -5.56 16.06 -2.25
CA LYS A 102 -6.83 16.64 -1.85
C LYS A 102 -7.67 15.61 -1.11
N ALA A 103 -8.49 16.07 -0.17
CA ALA A 103 -9.47 15.23 0.50
C ALA A 103 -10.73 15.10 -0.36
N LEU A 104 -11.19 13.87 -0.56
CA LEU A 104 -12.52 13.56 -1.08
C LEU A 104 -13.41 13.16 0.08
N PHE A 105 -14.65 13.62 0.05
CA PHE A 105 -15.67 13.33 1.05
C PHE A 105 -16.82 12.56 0.38
N SER A 106 -17.44 11.64 1.11
CA SER A 106 -18.73 11.09 0.70
C SER A 106 -19.81 12.18 0.69
N GLU A 107 -20.91 11.96 -0.04
CA GLU A 107 -22.00 12.94 -0.14
C GLU A 107 -22.60 13.31 1.22
N ASP A 108 -22.72 12.32 2.11
CA ASP A 108 -23.19 12.47 3.49
C ASP A 108 -22.11 12.96 4.46
N ARG A 109 -20.88 13.16 3.99
CA ARG A 109 -19.68 13.47 4.77
C ARG A 109 -19.33 12.46 5.87
N GLY A 110 -19.94 11.29 5.88
CA GLY A 110 -19.65 10.24 6.86
C GLY A 110 -18.25 9.63 6.71
N CYS A 111 -17.62 9.76 5.55
CA CYS A 111 -16.23 9.34 5.36
C CYS A 111 -15.44 10.24 4.40
N SER A 112 -14.12 10.13 4.47
CA SER A 112 -13.18 10.84 3.61
C SER A 112 -11.92 10.03 3.33
N VAL A 113 -11.24 10.39 2.24
CA VAL A 113 -9.97 9.79 1.81
C VAL A 113 -9.12 10.84 1.11
N GLN A 114 -7.80 10.81 1.30
CA GLN A 114 -6.87 11.68 0.58
C GLN A 114 -6.39 10.99 -0.70
N VAL A 115 -6.48 11.70 -1.82
CA VAL A 115 -6.02 11.24 -3.14
C VAL A 115 -5.12 12.29 -3.78
N PRO A 116 -4.30 11.93 -4.78
CA PRO A 116 -3.54 12.91 -5.56
C PRO A 116 -4.43 14.00 -6.16
N GLU A 117 -3.94 15.23 -6.20
CA GLU A 117 -4.70 16.39 -6.70
C GLU A 117 -5.11 16.20 -8.18
N SER A 118 -4.29 15.49 -8.95
CA SER A 118 -4.54 15.14 -10.36
C SER A 118 -5.70 14.16 -10.56
N TRP A 119 -6.16 13.45 -9.53
CA TRP A 119 -7.25 12.50 -9.67
C TRP A 119 -8.59 13.23 -9.85
N GLN A 120 -9.42 12.74 -10.74
CA GLN A 120 -10.77 13.24 -10.95
C GLN A 120 -11.79 12.37 -10.21
N SER A 121 -12.91 12.96 -9.81
CA SER A 121 -14.05 12.21 -9.29
C SER A 121 -14.82 11.56 -10.43
N PHE A 122 -15.37 10.37 -10.19
CA PHE A 122 -16.25 9.66 -11.13
C PHE A 122 -17.65 9.51 -10.54
N LYS A 123 -18.62 9.09 -11.35
CA LYS A 123 -19.99 8.77 -10.88
C LYS A 123 -20.46 7.37 -11.28
N ASP A 124 -19.71 6.71 -12.14
CA ASP A 124 -20.12 5.56 -12.92
C ASP A 124 -19.11 4.39 -12.85
N LEU A 125 -18.07 4.46 -12.01
CA LEU A 125 -17.21 3.31 -11.74
C LEU A 125 -17.96 2.22 -10.96
N ASN A 126 -18.74 2.63 -9.97
CA ASN A 126 -19.62 1.73 -9.22
C ASN A 126 -20.83 2.49 -8.67
N ARG A 127 -22.04 1.97 -8.95
CA ARG A 127 -23.30 2.63 -8.57
C ARG A 127 -23.55 2.70 -7.06
N SER A 128 -22.89 1.85 -6.28
CA SER A 128 -23.01 1.79 -4.83
C SER A 128 -21.84 2.48 -4.12
N ALA A 129 -20.96 3.16 -4.87
CA ALA A 129 -19.81 3.83 -4.30
C ALA A 129 -20.21 5.11 -3.54
N VAL A 130 -19.72 5.24 -2.31
CA VAL A 130 -19.81 6.47 -1.53
C VAL A 130 -18.71 7.47 -1.91
N ILE A 131 -17.57 6.97 -2.40
CA ILE A 131 -16.49 7.75 -3.00
C ILE A 131 -15.94 6.97 -4.20
N GLN A 132 -15.69 7.65 -5.32
CA GLN A 132 -15.07 7.05 -6.49
C GLN A 132 -14.23 8.10 -7.23
N SER A 133 -12.97 7.78 -7.51
CA SER A 133 -11.99 8.70 -8.08
C SER A 133 -10.87 7.94 -8.78
N GLY A 134 -10.11 8.61 -9.63
CA GLY A 134 -9.00 8.00 -10.34
C GLY A 134 -8.32 8.95 -11.33
N SER A 135 -7.36 8.43 -12.07
CA SER A 135 -6.71 9.08 -13.19
C SER A 135 -6.83 8.18 -14.42
N LEU A 136 -7.41 8.72 -15.50
CA LEU A 136 -7.47 8.04 -16.80
C LEU A 136 -6.10 8.02 -17.48
N GLU A 137 -5.31 9.06 -17.30
CA GLU A 137 -3.95 9.15 -17.87
C GLU A 137 -3.04 8.07 -17.30
N GLU A 138 -3.17 7.82 -16.00
CA GLU A 138 -2.35 6.86 -15.29
C GLU A 138 -3.03 5.49 -15.15
N ASN A 139 -4.28 5.31 -15.57
CA ASN A 139 -5.08 4.10 -15.34
C ASN A 139 -5.06 3.65 -13.86
N GLN A 140 -5.37 4.56 -12.94
CA GLN A 140 -5.47 4.30 -11.50
C GLN A 140 -6.84 4.68 -10.99
N PHE A 141 -7.43 3.84 -10.14
CA PHE A 141 -8.79 4.07 -9.66
C PHE A 141 -8.96 3.66 -8.21
N LEU A 142 -9.91 4.30 -7.55
CA LEU A 142 -10.38 4.04 -6.21
C LEU A 142 -11.91 4.00 -6.23
N VAL A 143 -12.47 2.98 -5.60
CA VAL A 143 -13.89 2.89 -5.25
C VAL A 143 -13.98 2.58 -3.76
N VAL A 144 -14.81 3.34 -3.05
CA VAL A 144 -15.14 3.12 -1.64
C VAL A 144 -16.60 2.72 -1.54
N LEU A 145 -16.85 1.55 -0.97
CA LEU A 145 -18.19 1.05 -0.65
C LEU A 145 -18.42 1.14 0.86
N SER A 146 -19.67 1.33 1.26
CA SER A 146 -20.10 1.34 2.67
C SER A 146 -21.21 0.30 2.86
N GLN A 147 -21.15 -0.44 3.96
CA GLN A 147 -22.14 -1.44 4.33
C GLN A 147 -22.37 -1.44 5.84
N GLN A 148 -23.65 -1.51 6.24
CA GLN A 148 -24.00 -1.60 7.66
C GLN A 148 -23.59 -2.97 8.21
N ARG A 149 -23.01 -2.97 9.41
CA ARG A 149 -22.56 -4.18 10.11
C ARG A 149 -23.72 -5.13 10.41
N GLU A 150 -24.90 -4.58 10.65
CA GLU A 150 -26.14 -5.31 10.95
C GLU A 150 -26.67 -6.11 9.75
N ASP A 151 -26.31 -5.70 8.53
CA ASP A 151 -26.67 -6.44 7.31
C ASP A 151 -25.84 -7.72 7.14
N LEU A 152 -24.76 -7.86 7.91
CA LEU A 152 -23.92 -9.04 7.90
C LEU A 152 -24.42 -10.08 8.92
N PRO A 153 -24.25 -11.39 8.63
CA PRO A 153 -24.52 -12.42 9.62
C PRO A 153 -23.77 -12.15 10.93
N ALA A 154 -24.46 -12.28 12.08
CA ALA A 154 -23.93 -11.89 13.39
C ALA A 154 -22.58 -12.55 13.76
N ALA A 155 -22.30 -13.74 13.22
CA ALA A 155 -21.04 -14.47 13.45
C ALA A 155 -19.89 -14.06 12.49
N SER A 156 -20.14 -13.18 11.53
CA SER A 156 -19.13 -12.78 10.54
C SER A 156 -18.06 -11.92 11.21
N THR A 157 -16.79 -12.28 11.06
CA THR A 157 -15.67 -11.41 11.45
C THR A 157 -15.32 -10.47 10.29
N ILE A 158 -14.69 -9.33 10.58
CA ILE A 158 -14.21 -8.41 9.53
C ILE A 158 -13.22 -9.10 8.56
N GLY A 159 -12.41 -10.04 9.05
CA GLY A 159 -11.53 -10.85 8.20
C GLY A 159 -12.29 -11.80 7.27
N ALA A 160 -13.33 -12.47 7.77
CA ALA A 160 -14.21 -13.30 6.94
C ALA A 160 -14.97 -12.46 5.90
N TYR A 161 -15.42 -11.27 6.30
CA TYR A 161 -16.03 -10.30 5.39
C TYR A 161 -15.05 -9.86 4.28
N CYS A 162 -13.82 -9.47 4.64
CA CYS A 162 -12.80 -9.09 3.68
C CYS A 162 -12.49 -10.24 2.71
N GLY A 163 -12.37 -11.47 3.22
CA GLY A 163 -12.19 -12.67 2.39
C GLY A 163 -13.36 -12.90 1.42
N ALA A 164 -14.59 -12.66 1.86
CA ALA A 164 -15.77 -12.73 1.00
C ALA A 164 -15.77 -11.63 -0.08
N GLN A 165 -15.39 -10.40 0.26
CA GLN A 165 -15.25 -9.30 -0.71
C GLN A 165 -14.20 -9.61 -1.77
N LEU A 166 -13.04 -10.14 -1.36
CA LEU A 166 -11.99 -10.56 -2.28
C LEU A 166 -12.49 -11.61 -3.26
N LYS A 167 -13.15 -12.65 -2.74
CA LYS A 167 -13.73 -13.72 -3.55
C LYS A 167 -14.81 -13.21 -4.50
N GLN A 168 -15.75 -12.40 -4.01
CA GLN A 168 -16.81 -11.83 -4.83
C GLN A 168 -16.27 -10.91 -5.94
N CYS A 169 -15.20 -10.18 -5.66
CA CYS A 169 -14.51 -9.37 -6.66
C CYS A 169 -13.86 -10.26 -7.73
N ALA A 170 -13.08 -11.25 -7.32
CA ALA A 170 -12.44 -12.21 -8.23
C ALA A 170 -13.48 -12.96 -9.11
N ASP A 171 -14.53 -13.50 -8.51
CA ASP A 171 -15.58 -14.26 -9.22
C ASP A 171 -16.32 -13.44 -10.30
N ARG A 172 -16.27 -12.10 -10.24
CA ARG A 172 -16.88 -11.19 -11.23
C ARG A 172 -15.94 -10.78 -12.35
N LEU A 173 -14.65 -11.06 -12.22
CA LEU A 173 -13.61 -10.61 -13.15
C LEU A 173 -13.08 -11.80 -13.97
N SER A 174 -12.63 -11.51 -15.19
CA SER A 174 -12.02 -12.53 -16.05
C SER A 174 -10.56 -12.78 -15.66
N ASP A 175 -10.08 -14.01 -15.84
CA ASP A 175 -8.71 -14.42 -15.53
C ASP A 175 -8.23 -13.97 -14.14
N SER A 176 -9.12 -14.03 -13.15
CA SER A 176 -8.82 -13.53 -11.81
C SER A 176 -8.11 -14.55 -10.92
N SER A 177 -7.27 -14.06 -10.00
CA SER A 177 -6.71 -14.87 -8.92
C SER A 177 -6.46 -14.02 -7.66
N ILE A 178 -6.73 -14.58 -6.49
CA ILE A 178 -6.38 -13.94 -5.20
C ILE A 178 -4.90 -14.21 -4.94
N LEU A 179 -4.07 -13.18 -4.98
CA LEU A 179 -2.64 -13.27 -4.69
C LEU A 179 -2.36 -13.25 -3.19
N ILE A 180 -3.02 -12.34 -2.47
CA ILE A 180 -2.92 -12.21 -1.03
C ILE A 180 -4.32 -12.37 -0.45
N PRO A 181 -4.58 -13.40 0.36
CA PRO A 181 -5.88 -13.58 1.01
C PRO A 181 -6.07 -12.51 2.10
N ALA A 182 -7.27 -12.44 2.67
CA ALA A 182 -7.57 -11.51 3.76
C ALA A 182 -6.55 -11.63 4.89
N THR A 183 -5.73 -10.59 5.03
CA THR A 183 -4.61 -10.49 5.97
C THR A 183 -4.88 -9.31 6.90
N PRO A 184 -4.73 -9.47 8.23
CA PRO A 184 -4.92 -8.37 9.17
C PRO A 184 -4.00 -7.18 8.86
N LEU A 185 -4.50 -5.96 9.01
CA LEU A 185 -3.66 -4.77 9.08
C LEU A 185 -3.00 -4.72 10.45
N GLU A 186 -1.66 -4.70 10.48
CA GLU A 186 -0.89 -4.61 11.73
C GLU A 186 -0.88 -3.17 12.30
N GLU A 187 -1.17 -2.18 11.45
CA GLU A 187 -1.14 -0.76 11.78
C GLU A 187 -2.40 -0.05 11.26
N GLY A 188 -2.94 0.89 12.04
CA GLY A 188 -4.12 1.67 11.67
C GLY A 188 -4.95 2.12 12.87
N ILE A 189 -5.84 3.09 12.64
CA ILE A 189 -6.78 3.59 13.67
C ILE A 189 -7.97 2.63 13.83
N PHE A 190 -8.30 1.90 12.76
CA PHE A 190 -9.44 0.98 12.70
C PHE A 190 -8.97 -0.47 12.60
N CYS A 191 -9.77 -1.38 13.12
CA CYS A 191 -9.60 -2.81 12.82
C CYS A 191 -9.86 -3.02 11.33
N GLY A 192 -8.89 -3.60 10.62
CA GLY A 192 -9.03 -3.81 9.19
C GLY A 192 -8.21 -4.97 8.66
N TYR A 193 -8.57 -5.37 7.45
CA TYR A 193 -7.95 -6.46 6.71
C TYR A 193 -7.71 -5.98 5.28
N PHE A 194 -6.69 -6.54 4.63
CA PHE A 194 -6.43 -6.29 3.22
C PHE A 194 -6.20 -7.59 2.46
N GLY A 195 -6.28 -7.51 1.14
CA GLY A 195 -5.82 -8.56 0.24
C GLY A 195 -5.59 -8.02 -1.15
N GLU A 196 -5.08 -8.88 -2.03
CA GLU A 196 -4.72 -8.51 -3.39
C GLU A 196 -5.28 -9.51 -4.40
N ILE A 197 -5.73 -8.99 -5.53
CA ILE A 197 -6.32 -9.76 -6.63
C ILE A 197 -5.65 -9.33 -7.93
N THR A 198 -5.26 -10.29 -8.77
CA THR A 198 -5.00 -10.03 -10.20
C THR A 198 -6.22 -10.41 -11.01
N ALA A 199 -6.45 -9.71 -12.12
CA ALA A 199 -7.57 -9.95 -13.01
C ALA A 199 -7.33 -9.33 -14.39
N LYS A 200 -8.28 -9.53 -15.32
CA LYS A 200 -8.36 -8.78 -16.58
C LYS A 200 -9.68 -8.02 -16.70
N ILE A 201 -9.58 -6.77 -17.13
CA ILE A 201 -10.71 -5.92 -17.55
C ILE A 201 -10.49 -5.59 -19.02
N ASP A 202 -11.43 -5.95 -19.90
CA ASP A 202 -11.32 -5.68 -21.35
C ASP A 202 -9.97 -6.11 -21.96
N ALA A 203 -9.49 -7.28 -21.53
CA ALA A 203 -8.18 -7.87 -21.86
C ALA A 203 -6.94 -7.14 -21.31
N VAL A 204 -7.10 -6.06 -20.55
CA VAL A 204 -6.02 -5.38 -19.83
C VAL A 204 -5.79 -6.06 -18.48
N PRO A 205 -4.59 -6.59 -18.20
CA PRO A 205 -4.26 -7.13 -16.89
C PRO A 205 -4.20 -6.01 -15.84
N VAL A 206 -4.90 -6.21 -14.74
CA VAL A 206 -4.99 -5.27 -13.62
C VAL A 206 -4.72 -5.99 -12.31
N GLN A 207 -4.26 -5.23 -11.33
CA GLN A 207 -4.11 -5.72 -9.97
C GLN A 207 -4.79 -4.76 -8.98
N TYR A 208 -5.51 -5.37 -8.03
CA TYR A 208 -6.29 -4.71 -7.00
C TYR A 208 -5.60 -4.82 -5.64
N LEU A 209 -5.60 -3.71 -4.90
CA LEU A 209 -5.51 -3.68 -3.45
C LEU A 209 -6.94 -3.52 -2.91
N VAL A 210 -7.39 -4.48 -2.10
CA VAL A 210 -8.69 -4.40 -1.41
C VAL A 210 -8.44 -4.22 0.08
N VAL A 211 -9.02 -3.20 0.68
CA VAL A 211 -8.87 -2.89 2.12
C VAL A 211 -10.25 -2.75 2.76
N CYS A 212 -10.48 -3.44 3.86
CA CYS A 212 -11.72 -3.37 4.63
C CYS A 212 -11.43 -2.77 6.02
N PHE A 213 -12.22 -1.77 6.42
CA PHE A 213 -12.18 -1.17 7.75
C PHE A 213 -13.53 -1.34 8.46
N GLU A 214 -13.50 -1.76 9.72
CA GLU A 214 -14.67 -1.74 10.60
C GLU A 214 -14.66 -0.45 11.45
N CYS A 215 -15.68 0.38 11.28
CA CYS A 215 -15.81 1.70 11.88
C CYS A 215 -17.18 1.82 12.58
N GLY A 216 -17.27 1.42 13.85
CA GLY A 216 -18.52 1.44 14.59
C GLY A 216 -19.54 0.46 14.00
N THR A 217 -20.69 0.97 13.53
CA THR A 217 -21.74 0.17 12.88
C THR A 217 -21.55 0.02 11.37
N GLN A 218 -20.52 0.64 10.80
CA GLN A 218 -20.27 0.63 9.36
C GLN A 218 -19.00 -0.13 9.03
N ILE A 219 -19.02 -0.84 7.90
CA ILE A 219 -17.83 -1.42 7.28
C ILE A 219 -17.60 -0.70 5.96
N TYR A 220 -16.36 -0.27 5.74
CA TYR A 220 -15.93 0.36 4.50
C TYR A 220 -15.00 -0.57 3.74
N THR A 221 -15.25 -0.71 2.43
CA THR A 221 -14.40 -1.50 1.53
C THR A 221 -13.83 -0.60 0.46
N LEU A 222 -12.51 -0.47 0.43
CA LEU A 222 -11.77 0.28 -0.57
C LEU A 222 -11.21 -0.69 -1.60
N PHE A 223 -11.54 -0.46 -2.87
CA PHE A 223 -10.95 -1.13 -4.02
C PHE A 223 -10.06 -0.12 -4.73
N LEU A 224 -8.75 -0.36 -4.71
CA LEU A 224 -7.78 0.42 -5.49
C LEU A 224 -7.18 -0.48 -6.56
N TRP A 225 -7.09 -0.02 -7.80
CA TRP A 225 -6.47 -0.81 -8.85
C TRP A 225 -5.79 0.05 -9.90
N CYS A 226 -4.87 -0.60 -10.60
CA CYS A 226 -4.26 -0.10 -11.82
C CYS A 226 -3.83 -1.27 -12.71
N GLU A 227 -3.21 -0.98 -13.85
CA GLU A 227 -2.56 -1.99 -14.67
C GLU A 227 -1.54 -2.81 -13.85
N GLU A 228 -1.53 -4.13 -14.05
CA GLU A 228 -0.71 -5.06 -13.28
C GLU A 228 0.79 -4.71 -13.35
N GLN A 229 1.25 -4.26 -14.52
CA GLN A 229 2.65 -3.86 -14.74
C GLN A 229 3.10 -2.67 -13.87
N ASP A 230 2.16 -1.80 -13.47
CA ASP A 230 2.44 -0.61 -12.68
C ASP A 230 2.16 -0.81 -11.19
N TYR A 231 1.38 -1.84 -10.84
CA TYR A 231 0.90 -2.06 -9.48
C TYR A 231 2.03 -2.08 -8.46
N ARG A 232 3.14 -2.76 -8.77
CA ARG A 232 4.28 -2.84 -7.85
C ARG A 232 4.88 -1.48 -7.52
N CYS A 233 4.95 -0.57 -8.50
CA CYS A 233 5.46 0.79 -8.30
C CYS A 233 4.47 1.70 -7.57
N ARG A 234 3.18 1.35 -7.62
CA ARG A 234 2.07 2.19 -7.12
C ARG A 234 1.48 1.70 -5.82
N LYS A 235 1.77 0.47 -5.41
CA LYS A 235 1.28 -0.16 -4.19
C LYS A 235 1.44 0.75 -2.97
N GLN A 236 2.61 1.36 -2.80
CA GLN A 236 2.85 2.26 -1.67
C GLN A 236 1.94 3.50 -1.69
N ASN A 237 1.64 4.05 -2.87
CA ASN A 237 0.69 5.17 -2.98
C ASN A 237 -0.73 4.68 -2.67
N PHE A 238 -1.12 3.48 -3.11
CA PHE A 238 -2.42 2.90 -2.77
C PHE A 238 -2.55 2.63 -1.27
N GLU A 239 -1.51 2.15 -0.61
CA GLU A 239 -1.45 1.98 0.85
C GLU A 239 -1.61 3.33 1.55
N ARG A 240 -0.91 4.39 1.11
CA ARG A 240 -1.09 5.74 1.67
C ARG A 240 -2.52 6.26 1.50
N ILE A 241 -3.11 6.08 0.32
CA ILE A 241 -4.51 6.46 0.07
C ILE A 241 -5.41 5.68 1.03
N ALA A 242 -5.26 4.36 1.15
CA ALA A 242 -6.06 3.54 2.04
C ALA A 242 -5.90 3.95 3.52
N PHE A 243 -4.67 4.18 3.99
CA PHE A 243 -4.40 4.61 5.38
C PHE A 243 -4.77 6.07 5.68
N SER A 244 -5.00 6.89 4.64
CA SER A 244 -5.57 8.22 4.80
C SER A 244 -7.08 8.20 5.08
N PHE A 245 -7.74 7.05 4.91
CA PHE A 245 -9.18 6.91 5.13
C PHE A 245 -9.58 7.33 6.54
N ARG A 246 -10.67 8.09 6.63
CA ARG A 246 -11.30 8.49 7.88
C ARG A 246 -12.80 8.28 7.77
N ALA A 247 -13.40 7.70 8.79
CA ALA A 247 -14.84 7.70 9.00
C ALA A 247 -15.15 8.61 10.20
N GLU A 248 -16.17 9.46 10.08
CA GLU A 248 -16.72 10.13 11.26
C GLU A 248 -17.47 9.08 12.08
N ALA A 249 -17.11 8.93 13.36
CA ALA A 249 -17.92 8.13 14.26
C ALA A 249 -19.28 8.81 14.38
N VAL A 250 -20.36 8.15 13.94
CA VAL A 250 -21.72 8.62 14.21
C VAL A 250 -21.86 8.70 15.74
N PRO A 251 -22.13 9.88 16.33
CA PRO A 251 -22.42 9.94 17.74
C PRO A 251 -23.73 9.19 17.98
N VAL A 252 -23.64 8.06 18.67
CA VAL A 252 -24.81 7.35 19.20
C VAL A 252 -25.59 8.36 20.05
N PRO A 253 -26.90 8.57 19.83
CA PRO A 253 -27.70 9.39 20.72
C PRO A 253 -27.55 8.84 22.14
N THR A 254 -26.89 9.57 23.03
CA THR A 254 -26.83 9.28 24.45
C THR A 254 -28.24 9.42 25.00
N GLY A 255 -28.96 8.31 25.07
CA GLY A 255 -30.36 8.35 25.43
C GLY A 255 -31.05 7.00 25.50
N VAL A 256 -30.40 5.96 26.04
CA VAL A 256 -31.11 4.93 26.83
C VAL A 256 -30.10 4.33 27.81
N ASP A 257 -30.30 4.58 29.10
CA ASP A 257 -29.72 3.76 30.17
C ASP A 257 -30.02 2.29 29.87
N ARG A 258 -29.01 1.52 29.48
CA ARG A 258 -29.07 0.07 29.58
C ARG A 258 -28.45 -0.30 30.91
N ASP A 259 -29.33 -0.43 31.90
CA ASP A 259 -29.13 -1.26 33.08
C ASP A 259 -28.42 -2.56 32.66
N CYS A 260 -27.15 -2.65 33.03
CA CYS A 260 -26.40 -3.89 32.98
C CYS A 260 -26.86 -4.73 34.17
N ALA A 261 -28.05 -5.32 34.05
CA ALA A 261 -28.55 -6.29 35.00
C ALA A 261 -27.68 -7.56 34.93
N ALA A 262 -26.70 -7.62 35.83
CA ALA A 262 -25.96 -8.82 36.15
C ALA A 262 -26.94 -9.96 36.51
N ARG A 263 -27.06 -10.95 35.63
CA ARG A 263 -27.64 -12.26 35.93
C ARG A 263 -26.66 -13.35 35.53
N GLN A 264 -25.90 -13.80 36.53
CA GLN A 264 -25.29 -15.12 36.73
C GLN A 264 -24.77 -15.02 38.18
N GLY A 265 -25.31 -15.68 39.21
CA GLY A 265 -25.86 -17.02 39.31
C GLY A 265 -24.85 -17.87 40.08
N MET A 266 -25.00 -18.03 41.40
CA MET A 266 -24.44 -19.20 42.09
C MET A 266 -25.07 -19.47 43.46
N LEU A 267 -25.54 -20.71 43.57
CA LEU A 267 -25.85 -21.47 44.77
C LEU A 267 -24.83 -21.29 45.89
N SER A 268 -25.30 -21.23 47.14
CA SER A 268 -24.69 -22.03 48.21
C SER A 268 -25.67 -22.31 49.35
N ILE A 269 -25.40 -23.44 49.98
CA ILE A 269 -26.16 -24.21 50.94
C ILE A 269 -25.94 -23.67 52.36
N ALA A 270 -27.02 -23.57 53.15
CA ALA A 270 -27.13 -23.95 54.57
C ALA A 270 -28.53 -23.60 55.09
#